data_AF-A0A933U2S2-F1
#
_entry.id   AF-A0A933U2S2-F1
#
_cell.length_a   1.000
_cell.length_b   1.000
_cell.length_c   1.000
_cell.angle_alpha   90.00
_cell.angle_beta   90.00
_cell.angle_gamma   90.00
#
_symmetry.space_group_name_H-M   'P 1'
#
loop_
_entity.id
_entity.type
_entity.pdbx_description
1 polymer ?
#
loop_
_entity_poly.entity_id
_entity_poly.type
_entity_poly.pdbx_seq_one_letter_code
_entity_poly.pdbx_strand_id
1 'polypeptide(L)'
;MESPYCPACQAAVPSDAAACPRCGAALATSEAAQPAKKRFPTWAWVVLGVGCGCPSAIVVLGLLATLIIPNLLPKFDQDGVSARTARMDITSIVNALNEYAIRNMGRYPDSLEVLVIPDENGYRFLTSKRVPRDPWKQEYHYEPPTPDSSDPDPHVWSNGTDGVPGGGDDIDSRTMNR
;
A
#
# COMPACT_ATOMS: atom_id res chain seq x y z
N MET A 1 -4.60 63.64 24.11
CA MET A 1 -3.31 63.43 24.78
C MET A 1 -3.61 62.80 26.12
N GLU A 2 -3.83 61.49 26.13
CA GLU A 2 -4.00 60.75 27.38
C GLU A 2 -2.68 60.69 28.13
N SER A 3 -2.66 61.19 29.37
CA SER A 3 -1.50 61.05 30.27
C SER A 3 -1.29 59.58 30.63
N PRO A 4 -0.05 59.06 30.60
CA PRO A 4 0.22 57.68 30.96
C PRO A 4 -0.03 57.45 32.46
N TYR A 5 -0.81 56.42 32.77
CA TYR A 5 -1.02 55.92 34.12
C TYR A 5 -0.06 54.77 34.42
N CYS A 6 0.48 54.72 35.65
CA CYS A 6 1.35 53.63 36.07
C CYS A 6 0.56 52.30 36.11
N PRO A 7 1.00 51.22 35.47
CA PRO A 7 0.26 49.94 35.47
C PRO A 7 0.25 49.26 36.85
N ALA A 8 1.23 49.56 37.71
CA ALA A 8 1.34 48.94 39.03
C ALA A 8 0.40 49.57 40.07
N CYS A 9 0.17 50.89 40.01
CA CYS A 9 -0.60 51.60 41.04
C CYS A 9 -1.63 52.60 40.51
N GLN A 10 -1.81 52.68 39.19
CA GLN A 10 -2.76 53.55 38.49
C GLN A 10 -2.69 55.03 38.88
N ALA A 11 -1.53 55.50 39.35
CA ALA A 11 -1.28 56.91 39.56
C ALA A 11 -0.92 57.55 38.21
N ALA A 12 -1.36 58.78 37.98
CA ALA A 12 -0.90 59.57 36.84
C ALA A 12 0.61 59.81 36.97
N VAL A 13 1.36 59.62 35.89
CA VAL A 13 2.82 59.79 35.88
C VAL A 13 3.20 60.77 34.79
N PRO A 14 4.16 61.70 35.05
CA PRO A 14 4.70 62.52 33.99
C PRO A 14 5.39 61.64 32.93
N SER A 15 5.24 62.01 31.65
CA SER A 15 5.61 61.19 30.50
C SER A 15 7.12 60.93 30.35
N ASP A 16 7.95 61.66 31.09
CA ASP A 16 9.41 61.64 31.08
C ASP A 16 10.03 60.95 32.32
N ALA A 17 9.22 60.46 33.26
CA ALA A 17 9.73 59.80 34.46
C ALA A 17 10.14 58.34 34.20
N ALA A 18 11.41 58.02 34.52
CA ALA A 18 11.95 56.66 34.42
C ALA A 18 11.37 55.68 35.46
N ALA A 19 10.84 56.19 36.58
CA ALA A 19 10.19 55.40 37.62
C ALA A 19 9.01 56.16 38.25
N CYS A 20 8.00 55.43 38.73
CA CYS A 20 6.83 56.02 39.36
C CYS A 20 7.17 56.59 40.75
N PRO A 21 6.89 57.88 41.03
CA PRO A 21 7.22 58.48 42.32
C PRO A 21 6.36 57.96 43.48
N ARG A 22 5.24 57.30 43.19
CA ARG A 22 4.33 56.80 44.22
C ARG A 22 4.67 55.39 44.71
N CYS A 23 5.09 54.51 43.80
CA CYS A 23 5.34 53.09 44.11
C CYS A 23 6.76 52.61 43.77
N GLY A 24 7.58 53.44 43.10
CA GLY A 24 8.94 53.10 42.71
C GLY A 24 9.06 52.17 41.50
N ALA A 25 7.95 51.80 40.85
CA ALA A 25 7.98 50.91 39.69
C ALA A 25 8.66 51.58 38.48
N ALA A 26 9.61 50.89 37.85
CA ALA A 26 10.29 51.37 36.65
C ALA A 26 9.32 51.39 35.46
N LEU A 27 9.29 52.50 34.72
CA LEU A 27 8.46 52.67 33.53
C LEU A 27 9.36 52.51 32.31
N ALA A 28 9.19 51.40 31.59
CA ALA A 28 9.95 51.13 30.37
C ALA A 28 9.49 52.11 29.28
N THR A 29 10.33 53.08 28.93
CA THR A 29 10.11 53.94 27.77
C THR A 29 10.20 53.07 26.52
N SER A 30 9.12 53.00 25.75
CA SER A 30 8.98 52.16 24.56
C SER A 30 9.71 52.74 23.35
N GLU A 31 10.99 53.10 23.50
CA GLU A 31 11.77 53.67 22.41
C GLU A 31 13.16 53.02 22.35
N ALA A 32 13.18 51.78 21.87
CA ALA A 32 14.40 51.15 21.36
C ALA A 32 14.21 50.90 19.86
N ALA A 33 14.89 51.74 19.08
CA ALA A 33 15.01 51.68 17.63
C ALA A 33 15.24 50.24 17.12
N GLN A 34 14.40 49.81 16.18
CA GLN A 34 14.64 48.58 15.44
C GLN A 34 15.71 48.85 14.36
N PRO A 35 16.87 48.16 14.36
CA PRO A 35 17.85 48.35 13.31
C PRO A 35 17.32 47.78 11.98
N ALA A 36 17.48 48.56 10.92
CA ALA A 36 17.09 48.22 9.56
C ALA A 36 17.68 46.86 9.13
N LYS A 37 16.80 45.90 8.83
CA LYS A 37 17.19 44.56 8.38
C LYS A 37 17.74 44.64 6.95
N LYS A 38 19.06 44.50 6.80
CA LYS A 38 19.70 44.41 5.47
C LYS A 38 19.29 43.10 4.81
N ARG A 39 18.62 43.19 3.66
CA ARG A 39 18.31 42.06 2.78
C ARG A 39 19.61 41.54 2.16
N PHE A 40 20.06 40.37 2.63
CA PHE A 40 21.19 39.67 2.01
C PHE A 40 20.71 38.90 0.77
N PRO A 41 21.43 38.98 -0.37
CA PRO A 41 21.01 38.32 -1.59
C PRO A 41 21.23 36.80 -1.49
N THR A 42 20.25 36.04 -1.96
CA THR A 42 20.13 34.57 -1.80
C THR A 42 21.27 33.75 -2.41
N TRP A 43 22.03 34.31 -3.37
CA TRP A 43 23.19 33.63 -3.95
C TRP A 43 24.40 33.55 -3.01
N ALA A 44 24.46 34.37 -1.96
CA ALA A 44 25.56 34.35 -0.98
C ALA A 44 25.60 33.05 -0.16
N TRP A 45 24.46 32.35 -0.03
CA TRP A 45 24.37 31.07 0.70
C TRP A 45 24.85 29.86 -0.12
N VAL A 46 25.12 30.02 -1.42
CA VAL A 46 25.58 28.93 -2.30
C VAL A 46 27.08 28.65 -2.11
N VAL A 47 27.85 29.59 -1.56
CA VAL A 47 29.32 29.53 -1.52
C VAL A 47 29.88 29.11 -0.15
N LEU A 48 29.11 29.23 0.93
CA LEU A 48 29.52 28.83 2.28
C LEU A 48 28.70 27.61 2.71
N GLY A 49 29.20 26.42 2.35
CA GLY A 49 28.56 25.11 2.53
C GLY A 49 28.33 24.64 3.97
N VAL A 50 27.98 25.52 4.91
CA VAL A 50 27.58 25.15 6.28
C VAL A 50 26.56 26.16 6.84
N GLY A 51 25.36 25.65 7.14
CA GLY A 51 24.64 26.01 8.36
C GLY A 51 23.71 27.23 8.32
N CYS A 52 22.44 27.00 8.01
CA CYS A 52 21.35 27.79 8.60
C CYS A 52 20.15 26.89 8.96
N GLY A 53 20.17 26.35 10.18
CA GLY A 53 19.07 26.59 11.11
C GLY A 53 17.72 25.90 10.91
N CYS A 54 17.67 24.61 10.56
CA CYS A 54 16.48 23.78 10.82
C CYS A 54 16.86 22.34 11.23
N PRO A 55 17.51 22.10 12.39
CA PRO A 55 17.66 20.72 12.87
C PRO A 55 16.30 20.11 13.27
N SER A 56 15.24 20.91 13.44
CA SER A 56 13.90 20.40 13.77
C SER A 56 13.34 19.46 12.70
N ALA A 57 13.55 19.77 11.41
CA ALA A 57 13.10 18.89 10.34
C ALA A 57 13.87 17.56 10.35
N ILE A 58 15.20 17.59 10.57
CA ILE A 58 16.02 16.37 10.57
C ILE A 58 15.74 15.52 11.82
N VAL A 59 15.50 16.16 12.98
CA VAL A 59 15.12 15.47 14.23
C VAL A 59 13.71 14.88 14.14
N VAL A 60 12.75 15.60 13.56
CA VAL A 60 11.39 15.10 13.33
C VAL A 60 11.38 13.99 12.27
N LEU A 61 12.12 14.12 11.17
CA LEU A 61 12.26 13.07 10.17
C LEU A 61 12.97 11.84 10.73
N GLY A 62 13.97 12.02 11.60
CA GLY A 62 14.64 10.93 12.31
C GLY A 62 13.75 10.20 13.31
N LEU A 63 12.94 10.93 14.10
CA LEU A 63 11.96 10.36 15.03
C LEU A 63 10.77 9.69 14.33
N LEU A 64 10.35 10.21 13.17
CA LEU A 64 9.32 9.57 12.36
C LEU A 64 9.86 8.35 11.60
N ALA A 65 11.14 8.35 11.19
CA ALA A 65 11.75 7.21 10.49
C ALA A 65 11.90 5.95 11.37
N THR A 66 12.06 6.08 12.69
CA THR A 66 12.11 4.93 13.61
C THR A 66 10.75 4.29 13.88
N LEU A 67 9.65 5.00 13.61
CA LEU A 67 8.27 4.52 13.76
C LEU A 67 7.69 3.90 12.49
N ILE A 68 8.43 3.92 11.38
CA ILE A 68 8.11 3.10 10.22
C ILE A 68 8.60 1.70 10.56
N ILE A 69 7.76 0.92 11.22
CA ILE A 69 7.83 -0.53 11.10
C ILE A 69 7.31 -0.80 9.68
N PRO A 70 8.15 -1.04 8.65
CA PRO A 70 7.62 -1.66 7.44
C PRO A 70 6.96 -2.94 7.95
N ASN A 71 5.69 -3.17 7.62
CA ASN A 71 4.98 -4.38 7.98
C ASN A 71 5.87 -5.58 7.65
N LEU A 72 6.62 -6.06 8.65
CA LEU A 72 7.74 -6.96 8.43
C LEU A 72 7.09 -8.31 8.24
N LEU A 73 7.05 -8.68 6.97
CA LEU A 73 6.97 -10.04 6.47
C LEU A 73 5.56 -10.65 6.52
N PRO A 74 4.78 -10.51 5.43
CA PRO A 74 3.89 -11.58 5.03
C PRO A 74 4.74 -12.75 4.49
N LYS A 75 5.58 -13.37 5.33
CA LYS A 75 6.02 -14.75 5.05
C LYS A 75 4.94 -15.76 5.48
N PHE A 76 4.00 -15.33 6.32
CA PHE A 76 2.78 -16.07 6.68
C PHE A 76 1.60 -15.84 5.72
N ASP A 77 1.70 -14.86 4.81
CA ASP A 77 0.71 -14.72 3.73
C ASP A 77 1.22 -15.37 2.44
N GLN A 78 2.38 -16.05 2.43
CA GLN A 78 2.80 -16.79 1.24
C GLN A 78 1.82 -17.92 0.94
N ASP A 79 1.30 -18.57 1.98
CA ASP A 79 0.29 -19.63 1.82
C ASP A 79 -1.03 -19.04 1.36
N GLY A 80 -1.42 -17.87 1.90
CA GLY A 80 -2.62 -17.13 1.46
C GLY A 80 -2.53 -16.59 0.04
N VAL A 81 -1.38 -16.01 -0.33
CA VAL A 81 -1.10 -15.52 -1.68
C VAL A 81 -1.02 -16.68 -2.67
N SER A 82 -0.36 -17.78 -2.31
CA SER A 82 -0.29 -18.99 -3.12
C SER A 82 -1.68 -19.57 -3.34
N ALA A 83 -2.46 -19.77 -2.28
CA ALA A 83 -3.83 -20.26 -2.41
C ALA A 83 -4.71 -19.34 -3.29
N ARG A 84 -4.55 -18.02 -3.17
CA ARG A 84 -5.24 -17.06 -4.06
C ARG A 84 -4.80 -17.21 -5.51
N THR A 85 -3.50 -17.34 -5.77
CA THR A 85 -2.97 -17.59 -7.11
C THR A 85 -3.53 -18.89 -7.69
N ALA A 86 -3.52 -19.97 -6.92
CA ALA A 86 -4.09 -21.25 -7.35
C ALA A 86 -5.58 -21.13 -7.71
N ARG A 87 -6.38 -20.41 -6.91
CA ARG A 87 -7.80 -20.15 -7.21
C ARG A 87 -7.98 -19.33 -8.50
N MET A 88 -7.14 -18.33 -8.74
CA MET A 88 -7.17 -17.53 -9.97
C MET A 88 -6.84 -18.38 -11.19
N ASP A 89 -5.79 -19.21 -11.09
CA ASP A 89 -5.37 -20.11 -12.16
C ASP A 89 -6.47 -21.14 -12.47
N ILE A 90 -7.07 -21.78 -11.45
CA ILE A 90 -8.20 -22.70 -11.62
C ILE A 90 -9.38 -22.00 -12.29
N THR A 91 -9.73 -20.79 -11.85
CA THR A 91 -10.80 -20.00 -12.47
C THR A 91 -10.50 -19.72 -13.95
N SER A 92 -9.26 -19.37 -14.29
CA SER A 92 -8.84 -19.17 -15.67
C SER A 92 -8.94 -20.44 -16.51
N ILE A 93 -8.56 -21.59 -15.94
CA ILE A 93 -8.65 -22.90 -16.62
C ILE A 93 -10.11 -23.28 -16.85
N VAL A 94 -10.97 -23.15 -15.83
CA VAL A 94 -12.41 -23.43 -15.94
C VAL A 94 -13.07 -22.53 -16.99
N ASN A 95 -12.73 -21.24 -17.03
CA ASN A 95 -13.24 -20.33 -18.06
C ASN A 95 -12.82 -20.77 -19.47
N ALA A 96 -11.56 -21.19 -19.65
CA ALA A 96 -11.07 -21.72 -20.92
C ALA A 96 -11.76 -23.05 -21.32
N LEU A 97 -12.04 -23.92 -20.35
CA LEU A 97 -12.80 -25.16 -20.55
C LEU A 97 -14.23 -24.87 -20.99
N ASN A 98 -14.89 -23.92 -20.34
CA ASN A 98 -16.25 -23.50 -20.69
C ASN A 98 -16.30 -22.90 -22.09
N GLU A 99 -15.31 -22.07 -22.44
CA GLU A 99 -15.20 -21.52 -23.79
C GLU A 99 -14.96 -22.62 -24.84
N TYR A 100 -14.09 -23.59 -24.55
CA TYR A 100 -13.88 -24.75 -25.40
C TYR A 100 -15.19 -25.51 -25.62
N ALA A 101 -15.94 -25.79 -24.54
CA ALA A 101 -17.22 -26.46 -24.63
C ALA A 101 -18.22 -25.67 -25.51
N ILE A 102 -18.29 -24.34 -25.37
CA ILE A 102 -19.15 -23.49 -26.21
C ILE A 102 -18.80 -23.64 -27.71
N ARG A 103 -17.51 -23.66 -28.06
CA ARG A 103 -17.06 -23.83 -29.45
C ARG A 103 -17.25 -25.27 -29.97
N ASN A 104 -17.24 -26.25 -29.07
CA ASN A 104 -17.24 -27.68 -29.40
C ASN A 104 -18.58 -28.37 -29.07
N MET A 105 -19.71 -27.66 -29.21
CA MET A 105 -21.06 -28.21 -29.03
C MET A 105 -21.32 -28.82 -27.64
N GLY A 106 -20.77 -28.20 -26.60
CA GLY A 106 -20.87 -28.63 -25.21
C GLY A 106 -19.90 -29.75 -24.80
N ARG A 107 -18.95 -30.13 -25.68
CA ARG A 107 -17.96 -31.17 -25.36
C ARG A 107 -16.71 -30.57 -24.75
N TYR A 108 -16.37 -31.02 -23.55
CA TYR A 108 -15.11 -30.69 -22.89
C TYR A 108 -13.94 -31.50 -23.48
N PRO A 109 -12.70 -31.00 -23.41
CA PRO A 109 -11.54 -31.76 -23.87
C PRO A 109 -11.22 -32.91 -22.90
N ASP A 110 -10.51 -33.93 -23.38
CA ASP A 110 -10.05 -35.03 -22.51
C ASP A 110 -8.86 -34.63 -21.62
N SER A 111 -8.15 -33.56 -21.98
CA SER A 111 -6.95 -33.10 -21.28
C SER A 111 -6.77 -31.59 -21.32
N LEU A 112 -6.07 -31.03 -20.33
CA LEU A 112 -5.84 -29.57 -20.23
C LEU A 112 -4.86 -29.07 -21.31
N GLU A 113 -4.02 -29.95 -21.86
CA GLU A 113 -3.07 -29.60 -22.92
C GLU A 113 -3.77 -29.12 -24.19
N VAL A 114 -5.00 -29.57 -24.44
CA VAL A 114 -5.80 -29.13 -25.58
C VAL A 114 -6.06 -27.62 -25.53
N LEU A 115 -6.14 -27.02 -24.34
CA LEU A 115 -6.42 -25.59 -24.18
C LEU A 115 -5.27 -24.68 -24.63
N VAL A 116 -4.05 -25.22 -24.71
CA VAL A 116 -2.84 -24.45 -25.08
C VAL A 116 -2.37 -24.72 -26.51
N ILE A 117 -2.94 -25.74 -27.16
CA ILE A 117 -2.70 -26.04 -28.57
C ILE A 117 -3.42 -24.98 -29.41
N PRO A 118 -2.70 -24.25 -30.27
CA PRO A 118 -3.32 -23.27 -31.15
C PRO A 118 -4.23 -23.95 -32.18
N ASP A 119 -5.40 -23.37 -32.44
CA ASP A 119 -6.24 -23.76 -33.58
C ASP A 119 -5.65 -23.29 -34.93
N GLU A 120 -6.33 -23.58 -36.04
CA GLU A 120 -5.89 -23.20 -37.39
C GLU A 120 -5.66 -21.68 -37.55
N ASN A 121 -6.31 -20.86 -36.73
CA ASN A 121 -6.19 -19.40 -36.72
C ASN A 121 -5.17 -18.90 -35.68
N GLY A 122 -4.47 -19.82 -34.99
CA GLY A 122 -3.53 -19.50 -33.93
C GLY A 122 -4.17 -19.18 -32.58
N TYR A 123 -5.49 -19.36 -32.44
CA TYR A 123 -6.21 -19.08 -31.20
C TYR A 123 -5.92 -20.14 -30.14
N ARG A 124 -5.74 -19.72 -28.89
CA ARG A 124 -5.56 -20.59 -27.73
C ARG A 124 -6.59 -20.20 -26.67
N PHE A 125 -7.22 -21.20 -26.06
CA PHE A 125 -8.20 -20.98 -24.99
C PHE A 125 -7.52 -20.52 -23.70
N LEU A 126 -6.30 -21.01 -23.45
CA LEU A 126 -5.44 -20.48 -22.40
C LEU A 126 -4.45 -19.46 -22.99
N THR A 127 -4.36 -18.27 -22.38
CA THR A 127 -3.37 -17.24 -22.74
C THR A 127 -1.93 -17.76 -22.61
N SER A 128 -1.72 -18.69 -21.68
CA SER A 128 -0.41 -19.28 -21.42
C SER A 128 0.01 -20.25 -22.53
N LYS A 129 1.32 -20.27 -22.85
CA LYS A 129 1.86 -21.20 -23.87
C LYS A 129 1.83 -22.68 -23.46
N ARG A 130 1.68 -22.92 -22.16
CA ARG A 130 1.63 -24.23 -21.50
C ARG A 130 0.63 -24.13 -20.35
N VAL A 131 0.11 -25.28 -19.92
CA VAL A 131 -0.74 -25.34 -18.72
C VAL A 131 0.08 -24.80 -17.54
N PRO A 132 -0.43 -23.79 -16.79
CA PRO A 132 0.27 -23.28 -15.63
C PRO A 132 0.43 -24.40 -14.60
N ARG A 133 1.50 -24.31 -13.81
CA ARG A 133 1.65 -25.15 -12.62
C ARG A 133 1.17 -24.35 -11.42
N ASP A 134 0.70 -25.05 -10.42
CA ASP A 134 0.28 -24.41 -9.19
C ASP A 134 1.48 -23.74 -8.47
N PRO A 135 1.23 -22.90 -7.46
CA PRO A 135 2.29 -22.23 -6.69
C PRO A 135 3.29 -23.17 -6.03
N TRP A 136 2.86 -24.42 -5.77
CA TRP A 136 3.66 -25.49 -5.20
C TRP A 136 4.37 -26.35 -6.25
N LYS A 137 4.32 -25.91 -7.53
CA LYS A 137 4.97 -26.50 -8.72
C LYS A 137 4.41 -27.86 -9.13
N GLN A 138 3.25 -28.21 -8.63
CA GLN A 138 2.49 -29.39 -9.02
C GLN A 138 1.62 -29.06 -10.24
N GLU A 139 1.18 -30.09 -10.94
CA GLU A 139 0.28 -29.96 -12.07
C GLU A 139 -1.17 -29.94 -11.56
N TYR A 140 -2.01 -29.13 -12.21
CA TYR A 140 -3.44 -29.15 -11.92
C TYR A 140 -4.03 -30.46 -12.38
N HIS A 141 -4.89 -31.02 -11.55
CA HIS A 141 -5.68 -32.18 -11.90
C HIS A 141 -6.97 -31.76 -12.57
N TYR A 142 -7.41 -32.57 -13.52
CA TYR A 142 -8.60 -32.30 -14.31
C TYR A 142 -9.40 -33.57 -14.51
N GLU A 143 -10.71 -33.46 -14.30
CA GLU A 143 -11.69 -34.49 -14.57
C GLU A 143 -12.82 -33.89 -15.43
N PRO A 144 -13.02 -34.40 -16.67
CA PRO A 144 -14.11 -33.96 -17.52
C PRO A 144 -15.46 -34.40 -16.93
N PRO A 145 -16.54 -33.63 -17.15
CA PRO A 145 -17.87 -34.01 -16.66
C PRO A 145 -18.32 -35.30 -17.34
N THR A 146 -18.81 -36.25 -16.54
CA THR A 146 -19.28 -37.54 -17.02
C THR A 146 -20.81 -37.55 -17.04
N PRO A 147 -21.48 -38.18 -18.02
CA PRO A 147 -22.95 -38.22 -18.06
C PRO A 147 -23.58 -38.82 -16.79
N ASP A 148 -22.86 -39.70 -16.10
CA ASP A 148 -23.32 -40.39 -14.89
C ASP A 148 -22.88 -39.70 -13.58
N SER A 149 -22.09 -38.62 -13.64
CA SER A 149 -21.64 -37.91 -12.44
C SER A 149 -22.72 -36.94 -11.93
N SER A 150 -22.82 -36.81 -10.61
CA SER A 150 -23.73 -35.86 -9.95
C SER A 150 -23.46 -34.40 -10.30
N ASP A 151 -22.25 -34.09 -10.75
CA ASP A 151 -21.81 -32.75 -11.12
C ASP A 151 -21.71 -32.64 -12.66
N PRO A 152 -22.43 -31.69 -13.30
CA PRO A 152 -22.39 -31.47 -14.75
C PRO A 152 -21.21 -30.59 -15.21
N ASP A 153 -20.48 -29.98 -14.26
CA ASP A 153 -19.40 -29.04 -14.52
C ASP A 153 -18.02 -29.74 -14.52
N PRO A 154 -17.04 -29.22 -15.30
CA PRO A 154 -15.67 -29.73 -15.25
C PRO A 154 -15.05 -29.52 -13.88
N HIS A 155 -14.31 -30.53 -13.41
CA HIS A 155 -13.64 -30.47 -12.13
C HIS A 155 -12.15 -30.26 -12.32
N VAL A 156 -11.63 -29.19 -11.72
CA VAL A 156 -10.21 -28.84 -11.75
C VAL A 156 -9.76 -28.58 -10.32
N TRP A 157 -8.66 -29.19 -9.89
CA TRP A 157 -8.16 -29.01 -8.52
C TRP A 157 -6.64 -29.02 -8.43
N SER A 158 -6.12 -28.49 -7.32
CA SER A 158 -4.73 -28.59 -6.88
C SER A 158 -4.72 -29.22 -5.49
N ASN A 159 -3.75 -30.11 -5.26
CA ASN A 159 -3.52 -30.79 -3.97
C ASN A 159 -2.83 -29.88 -2.93
N GLY A 160 -2.84 -28.56 -3.14
CA GLY A 160 -2.31 -27.62 -2.16
C GLY A 160 -0.81 -27.76 -1.87
N THR A 161 -0.47 -27.47 -0.61
CA THR A 161 0.92 -27.43 -0.14
C THR A 161 1.47 -28.83 0.12
N ASP A 162 0.62 -29.72 0.62
CA ASP A 162 1.02 -31.07 1.00
C ASP A 162 1.15 -32.02 -0.21
N GLY A 163 0.47 -31.71 -1.32
CA GLY A 163 0.47 -32.52 -2.53
C GLY A 163 -0.33 -33.82 -2.40
N VAL A 164 -1.09 -34.00 -1.32
CA VAL A 164 -1.84 -35.20 -1.01
C VAL A 164 -3.30 -34.99 -1.40
N PRO A 165 -3.89 -35.85 -2.24
CA PRO A 165 -5.30 -35.71 -2.60
C PRO A 165 -6.22 -35.97 -1.39
N GLY A 166 -7.24 -35.13 -1.22
CA GLY A 166 -8.19 -35.20 -0.12
C GLY A 166 -7.71 -34.46 1.14
N GLY A 167 -6.68 -33.60 1.00
CA GLY A 167 -6.17 -32.74 2.05
C GLY A 167 -7.15 -31.59 2.39
N GLY A 168 -6.96 -30.97 3.55
CA GLY A 168 -7.74 -29.79 3.95
C GLY A 168 -7.30 -28.50 3.24
N ASP A 169 -6.14 -28.54 2.59
CA ASP A 169 -5.53 -27.47 1.80
C ASP A 169 -5.77 -27.62 0.30
N ASP A 170 -6.55 -28.64 -0.11
CA ASP A 170 -7.00 -28.81 -1.49
C ASP A 170 -7.80 -27.60 -1.95
N ILE A 171 -7.56 -27.23 -3.20
CA ILE A 171 -8.21 -26.10 -3.85
C ILE A 171 -8.87 -26.63 -5.10
N ASP A 172 -10.18 -26.80 -5.07
CA ASP A 172 -10.97 -27.38 -6.17
C ASP A 172 -12.05 -26.45 -6.70
N SER A 173 -12.42 -26.62 -7.97
CA SER A 173 -13.41 -25.76 -8.64
C SER A 173 -14.84 -25.91 -8.10
N ARG A 174 -15.18 -27.06 -7.49
CA ARG A 174 -16.55 -27.35 -7.00
C ARG A 174 -16.83 -26.65 -5.68
N THR A 175 -15.85 -26.56 -4.78
CA THR A 175 -15.95 -25.85 -3.51
C THR A 175 -15.88 -24.34 -3.68
N MET A 176 -15.23 -23.84 -4.74
CA MET A 176 -15.15 -22.41 -5.03
C MET A 176 -16.46 -21.79 -5.52
N ASN A 177 -17.34 -22.55 -6.18
CA ASN A 177 -18.58 -22.06 -6.77
C ASN A 177 -19.80 -22.22 -5.83
N ARG A 178 -19.59 -22.61 -4.56
CA ARG A 178 -20.63 -22.88 -3.58
C ARG A 178 -20.79 -21.73 -2.58
#